data_AF-A0A496XTL1-F1
#
_entry.id   AF-A0A496XTL1-F1
#
_cell.length_a   1.000
_cell.length_b   1.000
_cell.length_c   1.000
_cell.angle_alpha   90.00
_cell.angle_beta   90.00
_cell.angle_gamma   90.00
#
_symmetry.space_group_name_H-M   'P 1'
#
loop_
_entity.id
_entity.type
_entity.pdbx_description
1 polymer ?
#
loop_
_entity_poly.entity_id
_entity_poly.type
_entity_poly.pdbx_seq_one_letter_code
_entity_poly.pdbx_strand_id
1 'polypeptide(L)'
;METVEIVPLIEKYKRMYREDPSSKVFAPLADFYRKEGKQNKALIILKEGIKRHPNYILGHIGLANCYFDLEKYELAYEVVISLIKNNRENIKLQKLFARICEKTNRSYEALETYKFIQFLDPKDEMASKRLVDIDAPPEVFSVPKYLENDQADWVAVDFSVEESPVNMKIIDKLVGVSLRQNDYKKAYEYLDASLDLDPDNQWAREMKKDIHKKYQPNQNNHDAAHEKPAGKKVKLLNLLSKVHSRAARYHSFR
;
A
#
# COMPACT_ATOMS: atom_id res chain seq x y z
N MET A 1 33.37 -18.32 -6.04
CA MET A 1 34.54 -17.46 -5.71
C MET A 1 34.25 -16.42 -4.61
N GLU A 2 32.99 -16.17 -4.21
CA GLU A 2 32.64 -15.16 -3.16
C GLU A 2 33.06 -15.53 -1.73
N THR A 3 33.37 -16.79 -1.43
CA THR A 3 33.62 -17.26 -0.06
C THR A 3 34.94 -16.78 0.55
N VAL A 4 35.93 -16.46 -0.28
CA VAL A 4 37.31 -16.18 0.16
C VAL A 4 37.46 -14.79 0.79
N GLU A 5 36.66 -13.80 0.36
CA GLU A 5 36.71 -12.44 0.92
C GLU A 5 35.74 -12.23 2.10
N ILE A 6 34.69 -13.04 2.20
CA ILE A 6 33.69 -12.95 3.26
C ILE A 6 34.27 -13.42 4.61
N VAL A 7 35.05 -14.51 4.63
CA VAL A 7 35.61 -15.04 5.89
C VAL A 7 36.55 -14.04 6.59
N PRO A 8 37.51 -13.36 5.91
CA PRO A 8 38.33 -12.32 6.52
C PRO A 8 37.54 -11.13 7.07
N LEU A 9 36.49 -10.71 6.36
CA LEU A 9 35.67 -9.55 6.75
C LEU A 9 34.85 -9.84 8.01
N ILE A 10 34.32 -11.06 8.14
CA ILE A 10 33.55 -11.48 9.31
C ILE A 10 34.45 -11.60 10.54
N GLU A 11 35.66 -12.14 10.40
CA GLU A 11 36.62 -12.18 11.52
C GLU A 11 37.03 -10.78 11.97
N LYS A 12 37.17 -9.83 11.02
CA LYS A 12 37.34 -8.41 11.35
C LYS A 12 36.15 -7.87 12.15
N TYR A 13 34.90 -8.13 11.73
CA TYR A 13 33.72 -7.67 12.47
C TYR A 13 33.60 -8.30 13.85
N LYS A 14 33.91 -9.59 14.02
CA LYS A 14 33.96 -10.25 15.32
C LYS A 14 35.02 -9.61 16.22
N ARG A 15 36.20 -9.32 15.70
CA ARG A 15 37.27 -8.65 16.45
C ARG A 15 36.83 -7.26 16.89
N MET A 16 36.32 -6.44 15.98
CA MET A 16 35.81 -5.10 16.29
C MET A 16 34.68 -5.13 17.33
N TYR A 17 33.79 -6.13 17.26
CA TYR A 17 32.73 -6.28 18.25
C TYR A 17 33.24 -6.71 19.63
N ARG A 18 34.30 -7.52 19.69
CA ARG A 18 34.95 -7.90 20.96
C ARG A 18 35.72 -6.74 21.58
N GLU A 19 36.41 -5.96 20.76
CA GLU A 19 37.19 -4.80 21.19
C GLU A 19 36.28 -3.65 21.63
N ASP A 20 35.22 -3.39 20.87
CA ASP A 20 34.22 -2.39 21.19
C ASP A 20 32.80 -2.90 20.90
N PRO A 21 32.13 -3.50 21.90
CA PRO A 21 30.73 -3.90 21.80
C PRO A 21 29.76 -2.72 21.64
N SER A 22 30.22 -1.50 21.88
CA SER A 22 29.47 -0.27 21.64
C SER A 22 29.68 0.28 20.23
N SER A 23 30.45 -0.37 19.36
CA SER A 23 30.56 0.07 17.96
C SER A 23 29.33 -0.34 17.14
N LYS A 24 29.06 0.37 16.04
CA LYS A 24 27.97 0.06 15.08
C LYS A 24 28.20 -1.23 14.27
N VAL A 25 29.33 -1.92 14.47
CA VAL A 25 29.69 -3.17 13.78
C VAL A 25 28.75 -4.33 14.11
N PHE A 26 27.96 -4.21 15.17
CA PHE A 26 26.97 -5.21 15.56
C PHE A 26 25.96 -5.53 14.45
N ALA A 27 25.57 -4.54 13.63
CA ALA A 27 24.59 -4.73 12.57
C ALA A 27 25.09 -5.62 11.42
N PRO A 28 26.24 -5.34 10.77
CA PRO A 28 26.78 -6.24 9.75
C PRO A 28 27.19 -7.61 10.31
N LEU A 29 27.68 -7.68 11.57
CA LEU A 29 27.98 -8.95 12.22
C LEU A 29 26.71 -9.79 12.44
N ALA A 30 25.61 -9.18 12.86
CA ALA A 30 24.35 -9.88 13.06
C ALA A 30 23.69 -10.30 11.73
N ASP A 31 23.79 -9.50 10.66
CA ASP A 31 23.32 -9.91 9.34
C ASP A 31 24.06 -11.16 8.83
N PHE A 32 25.36 -11.26 9.10
CA PHE A 32 26.10 -12.50 8.83
C PHE A 32 25.55 -13.68 9.64
N TYR A 33 25.37 -13.54 10.96
CA TYR A 33 24.81 -14.61 11.78
C TYR A 33 23.38 -15.01 11.34
N ARG A 34 22.58 -14.05 10.88
CA ARG A 34 21.25 -14.31 10.31
C ARG A 34 21.33 -15.19 9.06
N LYS A 35 22.20 -14.83 8.11
CA LYS A 35 22.44 -15.57 6.85
C LYS A 35 22.98 -16.99 7.08
N GLU A 36 23.75 -17.18 8.15
CA GLU A 36 24.27 -18.49 8.59
C GLU A 36 23.22 -19.36 9.33
N GLY A 37 21.96 -18.92 9.42
CA GLY A 37 20.94 -19.65 10.17
C GLY A 37 21.13 -19.62 11.68
N LYS A 38 21.90 -18.65 12.20
CA LYS A 38 22.12 -18.43 13.65
C LYS A 38 21.27 -17.25 14.14
N GLN A 39 19.96 -17.28 13.86
CA GLN A 39 19.04 -16.16 14.09
C GLN A 39 18.98 -15.75 15.57
N ASN A 40 19.01 -16.71 16.51
CA ASN A 40 19.02 -16.41 17.95
C ASN A 40 20.22 -15.56 18.36
N LYS A 41 21.40 -15.86 17.82
CA LYS A 41 22.63 -15.10 18.10
C LYS A 41 22.57 -13.70 17.48
N ALA A 42 22.04 -13.60 16.26
CA ALA A 42 21.81 -12.32 15.60
C ALA A 42 20.86 -11.43 16.42
N LEU A 43 19.74 -11.97 16.91
CA LEU A 43 18.78 -11.25 17.74
C LEU A 43 19.41 -10.67 19.02
N ILE A 44 20.23 -11.45 19.73
CA ILE A 44 20.90 -11.01 20.95
C ILE A 44 21.83 -9.82 20.64
N ILE A 45 22.68 -9.97 19.62
CA ILE A 45 23.63 -8.92 19.20
C ILE A 45 22.90 -7.65 18.77
N LEU A 46 21.80 -7.77 18.03
CA LEU A 46 21.01 -6.64 17.56
C LEU A 46 20.29 -5.92 18.71
N LYS A 47 19.67 -6.66 19.62
CA LYS A 47 18.98 -6.07 20.78
C LYS A 47 19.96 -5.30 21.68
N GLU A 48 21.13 -5.87 21.97
CA GLU A 48 22.16 -5.19 22.76
C GLU A 48 22.77 -3.99 22.02
N GLY A 49 22.99 -4.11 20.71
CA GLY A 49 23.50 -3.02 19.89
C GLY A 49 22.52 -1.84 19.78
N ILE A 50 21.22 -2.11 19.62
CA ILE A 50 20.17 -1.09 19.53
C ILE A 50 19.97 -0.38 20.87
N LYS A 51 20.10 -1.07 22.01
CA LYS A 51 20.08 -0.40 23.33
C LYS A 51 21.15 0.68 23.44
N ARG A 52 22.34 0.45 22.87
CA ARG A 52 23.45 1.40 22.85
C ARG A 52 23.32 2.43 21.73
N HIS A 53 22.69 2.07 20.62
CA HIS A 53 22.48 2.92 19.43
C HIS A 53 21.01 2.96 19.01
N PRO A 54 20.13 3.61 19.77
CA PRO A 54 18.69 3.58 19.51
C PRO A 54 18.31 4.20 18.16
N ASN A 55 19.12 5.14 17.66
CA ASN A 55 18.86 5.82 16.38
C ASN A 55 19.56 5.15 15.18
N TYR A 56 20.22 4.00 15.37
CA TYR A 56 20.96 3.36 14.29
C TYR A 56 20.05 2.45 13.44
N ILE A 57 19.60 3.01 12.32
CA ILE A 57 18.62 2.40 11.40
C ILE A 57 19.04 1.01 10.91
N LEU A 58 20.32 0.80 10.58
CA LEU A 58 20.79 -0.51 10.10
C LEU A 58 20.66 -1.61 11.17
N GLY A 59 20.75 -1.25 12.46
CA GLY A 59 20.47 -2.16 13.56
C GLY A 59 19.00 -2.60 13.55
N HIS A 60 18.08 -1.64 13.43
CA HIS A 60 16.64 -1.96 13.37
C HIS A 60 16.25 -2.73 12.12
N ILE A 61 16.80 -2.39 10.95
CA ILE A 61 16.61 -3.17 9.72
C ILE A 61 17.12 -4.61 9.91
N GLY A 62 18.28 -4.80 10.55
CA GLY A 62 18.81 -6.11 10.88
C GLY A 62 17.88 -6.90 11.81
N LEU A 63 17.31 -6.23 12.83
CA LEU A 63 16.37 -6.84 13.78
C LEU A 63 15.07 -7.26 13.10
N ALA A 64 14.50 -6.39 12.28
CA ALA A 64 13.29 -6.68 11.52
C ALA A 64 13.49 -7.82 10.51
N ASN A 65 14.64 -7.87 9.81
CA ASN A 65 14.97 -9.02 8.96
C ASN A 65 15.07 -10.32 9.77
N CYS A 66 15.68 -10.30 10.97
CA CYS A 66 15.73 -11.49 11.81
C CYS A 66 14.33 -11.95 12.25
N TYR A 67 13.44 -11.02 12.61
CA TYR A 67 12.05 -11.38 12.92
C TYR A 67 11.29 -11.88 11.70
N PHE A 68 11.52 -11.28 10.52
CA PHE A 68 10.93 -11.74 9.26
C PHE A 68 11.35 -13.18 8.91
N ASP A 69 12.64 -13.50 9.04
CA ASP A 69 13.17 -14.84 8.77
C ASP A 69 12.68 -15.88 9.80
N LEU A 70 12.29 -15.43 11.00
CA LEU A 70 11.67 -16.26 12.03
C LEU A 70 10.13 -16.31 11.91
N GLU A 71 9.58 -15.77 10.83
CA GLU A 71 8.13 -15.67 10.57
C GLU A 71 7.34 -14.88 11.63
N LYS A 72 8.04 -14.07 12.43
CA LYS A 72 7.46 -13.17 13.45
C LYS A 72 7.14 -11.83 12.80
N TYR A 73 6.23 -11.85 11.83
CA TYR A 73 5.99 -10.70 10.95
C TYR A 73 5.42 -9.47 11.67
N GLU A 74 4.55 -9.65 12.67
CA GLU A 74 4.03 -8.53 13.48
C GLU A 74 5.14 -7.82 14.27
N LEU A 75 6.05 -8.58 14.89
CA LEU A 75 7.22 -7.99 15.57
C LEU A 75 8.15 -7.28 14.58
N ALA A 76 8.29 -7.82 13.37
CA ALA A 76 9.05 -7.14 12.33
C ALA A 76 8.41 -5.80 11.94
N TYR A 77 7.08 -5.75 11.84
CA TYR A 77 6.30 -4.55 11.52
C TYR A 77 6.48 -3.47 12.59
N GLU A 78 6.31 -3.82 13.87
CA GLU A 78 6.48 -2.90 15.00
C GLU A 78 7.86 -2.23 15.02
N VAL A 79 8.92 -2.98 14.67
CA VAL A 79 10.28 -2.44 14.62
C VAL A 79 10.45 -1.39 13.52
N VAL A 80 9.82 -1.59 12.35
CA VAL A 80 10.09 -0.75 11.17
C VAL A 80 9.10 0.39 10.98
N ILE A 81 7.86 0.29 11.46
CA ILE A 81 6.79 1.26 11.16
C ILE A 81 7.15 2.68 11.60
N SER A 82 7.76 2.81 12.78
CA SER A 82 8.21 4.11 13.31
C SER A 82 9.38 4.72 12.51
N LEU A 83 10.13 3.90 11.78
CA LEU A 83 11.32 4.33 11.03
C LEU A 83 10.96 4.85 9.64
N ILE A 84 9.83 4.40 9.06
CA ILE A 84 9.42 4.74 7.69
C ILE A 84 9.25 6.24 7.50
N LYS A 85 8.63 6.92 8.47
CA LYS A 85 8.35 8.37 8.39
C LYS A 85 9.62 9.20 8.18
N ASN A 86 10.69 8.86 8.89
CA ASN A 86 11.94 9.63 8.87
C ASN A 86 12.96 9.12 7.85
N ASN A 87 12.72 7.95 7.25
CA ASN A 87 13.68 7.26 6.35
C ASN A 87 13.00 6.84 5.05
N ARG A 88 12.12 7.70 4.52
CA ARG A 88 11.28 7.36 3.38
C ARG A 88 12.11 6.97 2.16
N GLU A 89 13.22 7.66 1.92
CA GLU A 89 14.14 7.43 0.79
C GLU A 89 15.02 6.19 0.94
N ASN A 90 15.02 5.52 2.11
CA ASN A 90 15.79 4.30 2.29
C ASN A 90 15.10 3.11 1.61
N ILE A 91 15.46 2.87 0.35
CA ILE A 91 14.88 1.80 -0.48
C ILE A 91 14.97 0.42 0.20
N LYS A 92 16.05 0.12 0.92
CA LYS A 92 16.20 -1.17 1.64
C LYS A 92 15.14 -1.32 2.74
N LEU A 93 14.89 -0.25 3.50
CA LEU A 93 13.84 -0.21 4.52
C LEU A 93 12.45 -0.33 3.87
N GLN A 94 12.18 0.41 2.78
CA GLN A 94 10.90 0.36 2.08
C GLN A 94 10.60 -1.04 1.54
N LYS A 95 11.58 -1.70 0.91
CA LYS A 95 11.42 -3.09 0.42
C LYS A 95 11.12 -4.07 1.55
N LEU A 96 11.82 -3.95 2.67
CA LEU A 96 11.56 -4.79 3.85
C LEU A 96 10.15 -4.54 4.40
N PHE A 97 9.77 -3.27 4.54
CA PHE A 97 8.45 -2.88 5.03
C PHE A 97 7.34 -3.42 4.13
N ALA A 98 7.44 -3.24 2.81
CA ALA A 98 6.44 -3.76 1.87
C ALA A 98 6.26 -5.28 2.00
N ARG A 99 7.36 -6.04 2.12
CA ARG A 99 7.31 -7.50 2.33
C ARG A 99 6.67 -7.89 3.66
N ILE A 100 6.95 -7.14 4.73
CA ILE A 100 6.32 -7.36 6.04
C ILE A 100 4.82 -7.08 5.94
N CYS A 101 4.43 -6.01 5.25
CA CYS A 101 3.02 -5.68 5.02
C CYS A 101 2.30 -6.77 4.22
N GLU A 102 2.93 -7.34 3.18
CA GLU A 102 2.40 -8.52 2.47
C GLU A 102 2.14 -9.70 3.43
N LYS A 103 3.11 -10.00 4.29
CA LYS A 103 3.03 -11.15 5.23
C LYS A 103 2.05 -10.95 6.37
N THR A 104 1.64 -9.72 6.61
CA THR A 104 0.70 -9.37 7.69
C THR A 104 -0.66 -8.90 7.19
N ASN A 105 -0.97 -9.16 5.91
CA ASN A 105 -2.23 -8.76 5.26
C ASN A 105 -2.49 -7.24 5.27
N ARG A 106 -1.44 -6.42 5.39
CA ARG A 106 -1.51 -4.95 5.26
C ARG A 106 -1.33 -4.55 3.80
N SER A 107 -2.19 -5.07 2.94
CA SER A 107 -2.09 -4.98 1.47
C SER A 107 -2.05 -3.54 0.96
N TYR A 108 -2.76 -2.62 1.61
CA TYR A 108 -2.76 -1.20 1.25
C TYR A 108 -1.40 -0.54 1.50
N GLU A 109 -0.82 -0.75 2.69
CA GLU A 109 0.50 -0.22 3.03
C GLU A 109 1.60 -0.81 2.13
N ALA A 110 1.49 -2.10 1.79
CA ALA A 110 2.40 -2.74 0.83
C ALA A 110 2.31 -2.08 -0.55
N LEU A 111 1.10 -1.89 -1.08
CA LEU A 111 0.86 -1.30 -2.40
C LEU A 111 1.36 0.15 -2.49
N GLU A 112 1.04 1.00 -1.50
CA GLU A 112 1.53 2.38 -1.48
C GLU A 112 3.06 2.43 -1.38
N THR A 113 3.65 1.50 -0.63
CA THR A 113 5.11 1.38 -0.52
C THR A 113 5.73 0.96 -1.85
N TYR A 114 5.17 -0.03 -2.56
CA TYR A 114 5.69 -0.45 -3.87
C TYR A 114 5.57 0.65 -4.92
N LYS A 115 4.47 1.41 -4.95
CA LYS A 115 4.34 2.59 -5.81
C LYS A 115 5.42 3.62 -5.52
N PHE A 116 5.71 3.84 -4.24
CA PHE A 116 6.76 4.78 -3.83
C PHE A 116 8.16 4.28 -4.20
N ILE A 117 8.44 2.99 -4.05
CA ILE A 117 9.70 2.39 -4.52
C ILE A 117 9.84 2.56 -6.04
N GLN A 118 8.78 2.25 -6.81
CA GLN A 118 8.77 2.42 -8.27
C GLN A 118 8.95 3.89 -8.71
N PHE A 119 8.47 4.84 -7.91
CA PHE A 119 8.70 6.26 -8.15
C PHE A 119 10.17 6.66 -7.94
N LEU A 120 10.81 6.15 -6.87
CA LEU A 120 12.21 6.44 -6.57
C LEU A 120 13.19 5.68 -7.47
N ASP A 121 12.87 4.44 -7.78
CA ASP A 121 13.65 3.55 -8.64
C ASP A 121 12.73 2.89 -9.67
N PRO A 122 12.51 3.53 -10.83
CA PRO A 122 11.66 2.99 -11.88
C PRO A 122 12.13 1.67 -12.48
N LYS A 123 13.36 1.24 -12.19
CA LYS A 123 13.94 -0.02 -12.68
C LYS A 123 13.87 -1.13 -11.64
N ASP A 124 13.27 -0.89 -10.48
CA ASP A 124 13.14 -1.91 -9.45
C ASP A 124 12.17 -3.02 -9.88
N GLU A 125 12.74 -4.15 -10.31
CA GLU A 125 11.98 -5.30 -10.81
C GLU A 125 11.00 -5.86 -9.75
N MET A 126 11.41 -5.82 -8.48
CA MET A 126 10.57 -6.31 -7.38
C MET A 126 9.31 -5.47 -7.23
N ALA A 127 9.44 -4.14 -7.15
CA ALA A 127 8.28 -3.25 -7.05
C ALA A 127 7.38 -3.36 -8.28
N SER A 128 7.95 -3.38 -9.49
CA SER A 128 7.20 -3.54 -10.74
C SER A 128 6.38 -4.83 -10.75
N LYS A 129 7.02 -5.98 -10.44
CA LYS A 129 6.34 -7.27 -10.38
C LYS A 129 5.24 -7.31 -9.33
N ARG A 130 5.52 -6.82 -8.11
CA ARG A 130 4.53 -6.81 -7.03
C ARG A 130 3.35 -5.91 -7.31
N LEU A 131 3.55 -4.77 -7.98
CA LEU A 131 2.44 -3.94 -8.41
C LEU A 131 1.54 -4.65 -9.43
N VAL A 132 2.12 -5.42 -10.35
CA VAL A 132 1.33 -6.26 -11.26
C VAL A 132 0.58 -7.35 -10.50
N ASP A 133 1.22 -8.04 -9.55
CA ASP A 133 0.59 -9.10 -8.75
C ASP A 133 -0.55 -8.56 -7.86
N ILE A 134 -0.42 -7.35 -7.32
CA ILE A 134 -1.41 -6.72 -6.42
C ILE A 134 -2.53 -6.02 -7.21
N ASP A 135 -2.22 -5.46 -8.38
CA ASP A 135 -3.20 -4.81 -9.28
C ASP A 135 -3.84 -5.81 -10.26
N ALA A 136 -3.33 -7.04 -10.32
CA ALA A 136 -4.01 -8.17 -10.92
C ALA A 136 -5.35 -8.36 -10.18
N PRO A 137 -6.48 -8.54 -10.90
CA PRO A 137 -7.71 -8.92 -10.24
C PRO A 137 -7.42 -10.20 -9.42
N PRO A 138 -7.91 -10.30 -8.16
CA PRO A 138 -7.73 -11.53 -7.39
C PRO A 138 -8.14 -12.69 -8.28
N GLU A 139 -7.29 -13.73 -8.35
CA GLU A 139 -7.61 -14.94 -9.12
C GLU A 139 -9.09 -15.23 -8.94
N VAL A 140 -9.81 -15.29 -10.05
CA VAL A 140 -11.25 -15.51 -10.05
C VAL A 140 -11.48 -16.84 -9.35
N PHE A 141 -11.74 -16.78 -8.05
CA PHE A 141 -12.39 -17.86 -7.33
C PHE A 141 -13.73 -17.98 -8.04
N SER A 142 -13.81 -18.96 -8.94
CA SER A 142 -15.04 -19.32 -9.62
C SER A 142 -16.05 -19.58 -8.52
N VAL A 143 -17.04 -18.68 -8.43
CA VAL A 143 -18.12 -18.81 -7.46
C VAL A 143 -18.75 -20.19 -7.72
N PRO A 144 -18.78 -21.11 -6.73
CA PRO A 144 -19.41 -22.39 -6.95
C PRO A 144 -20.86 -22.16 -7.34
N LYS A 145 -21.28 -22.84 -8.41
CA LYS A 145 -22.54 -22.62 -9.16
C LYS A 145 -23.84 -22.77 -8.33
N TYR A 146 -23.73 -23.06 -7.04
CA TYR A 146 -24.84 -23.26 -6.10
C TYR A 146 -25.21 -22.00 -5.31
N LEU A 147 -24.49 -20.88 -5.46
CA LEU A 147 -24.83 -19.60 -4.81
C LEU A 147 -25.69 -18.66 -5.69
N GLU A 148 -26.13 -19.10 -6.88
CA GLU A 148 -27.01 -18.30 -7.75
C GLU A 148 -28.48 -18.31 -7.33
N ASN A 149 -28.89 -19.19 -6.43
CA ASN A 149 -30.24 -19.22 -5.86
C ASN A 149 -30.15 -19.20 -4.34
N ASP A 150 -30.42 -18.05 -3.74
CA ASP A 150 -31.61 -17.92 -2.89
C ASP A 150 -31.72 -16.51 -2.33
N GLN A 151 -32.96 -16.03 -2.33
CA GLN A 151 -33.41 -14.86 -1.59
C GLN A 151 -33.04 -15.05 -0.12
N ALA A 152 -32.15 -14.22 0.41
CA ALA A 152 -31.92 -14.16 1.84
C ALA A 152 -31.68 -12.72 2.26
N ASP A 153 -32.61 -12.26 3.10
CA ASP A 153 -32.63 -11.01 3.81
C ASP A 153 -31.32 -10.74 4.54
N TRP A 154 -30.66 -9.62 4.23
CA TRP A 154 -29.57 -9.11 5.05
C TRP A 154 -30.02 -7.80 5.71
N VAL A 155 -30.21 -7.91 7.02
CA VAL A 155 -30.61 -6.84 7.94
C VAL A 155 -29.68 -5.63 7.80
N ALA A 156 -30.27 -4.46 7.59
CA ALA A 156 -29.56 -3.20 7.48
C ALA A 156 -28.83 -2.89 8.80
N VAL A 157 -27.50 -2.86 8.75
CA VAL A 157 -26.69 -2.22 9.79
C VAL A 157 -26.39 -0.81 9.31
N ASP A 158 -27.05 0.15 9.96
CA ASP A 158 -26.86 1.58 9.75
C ASP A 158 -25.46 1.99 10.26
N PHE A 159 -24.54 2.25 9.33
CA PHE A 159 -23.32 2.99 9.61
C PHE A 159 -23.54 4.41 9.09
N SER A 160 -24.06 5.26 9.96
CA SER A 160 -23.95 6.70 9.84
C SER A 160 -22.47 7.09 9.83
N VAL A 161 -21.86 7.09 8.65
CA VAL A 161 -20.48 7.53 8.40
C VAL A 161 -20.48 9.04 8.29
N GLU A 162 -19.83 9.69 9.25
CA GLU A 162 -19.51 11.12 9.23
C GLU A 162 -18.80 11.48 7.90
N GLU A 163 -19.33 12.50 7.22
CA GLU A 163 -18.85 13.00 5.93
C GLU A 163 -17.42 13.55 6.06
N SER A 164 -16.43 12.71 5.74
CA SER A 164 -15.02 13.11 5.78
C SER A 164 -14.60 13.80 4.46
N PRO A 165 -13.82 14.91 4.49
CA PRO A 165 -13.36 15.68 3.32
C PRO A 165 -12.40 14.92 2.39
N VAL A 166 -12.09 13.66 2.70
CA VAL A 166 -11.08 12.82 2.04
C VAL A 166 -11.52 12.35 0.65
N ASN A 167 -12.83 12.29 0.36
CA ASN A 167 -13.33 11.78 -0.92
C ASN A 167 -13.09 12.70 -2.13
N MET A 168 -13.04 14.03 -1.97
CA MET A 168 -12.94 14.95 -3.11
C MET A 168 -11.55 14.90 -3.78
N LYS A 169 -10.48 14.85 -2.98
CA LYS A 169 -9.10 14.77 -3.48
C LYS A 169 -8.82 13.50 -4.29
N ILE A 170 -9.57 12.43 -4.02
CA ILE A 170 -9.47 11.16 -4.75
C ILE A 170 -10.11 11.32 -6.14
N ILE A 171 -11.27 11.95 -6.20
CA ILE A 171 -11.99 12.21 -7.45
C ILE A 171 -11.14 13.11 -8.37
N ASP A 172 -10.52 14.17 -7.84
CA ASP A 172 -9.64 15.06 -8.61
C ASP A 172 -8.48 14.29 -9.27
N LYS A 173 -7.89 13.34 -8.52
CA LYS A 173 -6.79 12.50 -9.01
C LYS A 173 -7.26 11.53 -10.08
N LEU A 174 -8.45 10.95 -9.95
CA LEU A 174 -9.04 10.04 -10.95
C LEU A 174 -9.39 10.76 -12.25
N VAL A 175 -9.91 11.99 -12.16
CA VAL A 175 -10.11 12.86 -13.33
C VAL A 175 -8.78 13.12 -14.04
N GLY A 176 -7.74 13.49 -13.29
CA GLY A 176 -6.40 13.74 -13.85
C GLY A 176 -5.76 12.51 -14.52
N VAL A 177 -5.94 11.30 -13.96
CA VAL A 177 -5.48 10.04 -14.58
C VAL A 177 -6.24 9.76 -15.87
N SER A 178 -7.57 9.91 -15.86
CA SER A 178 -8.43 9.62 -17.01
C SER A 178 -8.14 10.55 -18.19
N LEU A 179 -7.87 11.84 -17.91
CA LEU A 179 -7.46 12.81 -18.92
C LEU A 179 -6.11 12.47 -19.56
N ARG A 180 -5.12 12.01 -18.78
CA ARG A 180 -3.84 11.56 -19.32
C ARG A 180 -3.98 10.32 -20.20
N GLN A 181 -4.96 9.48 -19.91
CA GLN A 181 -5.30 8.29 -20.68
C GLN A 181 -6.21 8.59 -21.89
N ASN A 182 -6.55 9.86 -22.13
CA ASN A 182 -7.49 10.29 -23.17
C ASN A 182 -8.90 9.67 -23.05
N ASP A 183 -9.25 9.16 -21.85
CA ASP A 183 -10.56 8.55 -21.54
C ASP A 183 -11.52 9.62 -21.00
N TYR A 184 -12.04 10.43 -21.93
CA TYR A 184 -12.92 11.57 -21.62
C TYR A 184 -14.26 11.14 -21.02
N LYS A 185 -14.73 9.92 -21.32
CA LYS A 185 -15.99 9.40 -20.80
C LYS A 185 -15.92 9.17 -19.29
N LYS A 186 -14.88 8.47 -18.82
CA LYS A 186 -14.67 8.26 -17.38
C LYS A 186 -14.37 9.57 -16.65
N ALA A 187 -13.58 10.46 -17.25
CA ALA A 187 -13.33 11.78 -16.68
C ALA A 187 -14.64 12.55 -16.43
N TYR A 188 -15.61 12.43 -17.34
CA TYR A 188 -16.93 13.06 -17.20
C TYR A 188 -17.76 12.42 -16.06
N GLU A 189 -17.78 11.09 -15.97
CA GLU A 189 -18.47 10.36 -14.90
C GLU A 189 -17.91 10.72 -13.51
N TYR A 190 -16.59 10.90 -13.38
CA TYR A 190 -15.97 11.34 -12.12
C TYR A 190 -16.26 12.80 -11.76
N LEU A 191 -16.40 13.68 -12.76
CA LEU A 191 -16.81 15.07 -12.52
C LEU A 191 -18.28 15.17 -12.12
N ASP A 192 -19.15 14.33 -12.67
CA ASP A 192 -20.54 14.22 -12.22
C ASP A 192 -20.62 13.72 -10.78
N ALA A 193 -19.83 12.70 -10.44
CA ALA A 193 -19.67 12.24 -9.07
C ALA A 193 -19.17 13.35 -8.12
N SER A 194 -18.29 14.24 -8.58
CA SER A 194 -17.81 15.39 -7.81
C SER A 194 -18.94 16.39 -7.51
N LEU A 195 -19.76 16.71 -8.52
CA LEU A 195 -20.87 17.67 -8.41
C LEU A 195 -22.06 17.09 -7.62
N ASP A 196 -22.24 15.78 -7.63
CA ASP A 196 -23.24 15.11 -6.80
C ASP A 196 -22.86 15.15 -5.29
N LEU A 197 -21.56 15.23 -4.97
CA LEU A 197 -21.06 15.36 -3.59
C LEU A 197 -20.99 16.82 -3.12
N ASP A 198 -20.50 17.70 -3.98
CA ASP A 198 -20.46 19.14 -3.74
C ASP A 198 -21.02 19.86 -4.98
N PRO A 199 -22.32 20.20 -4.97
CA PRO A 199 -22.96 20.91 -6.06
C PRO A 199 -22.24 22.22 -6.40
N ASP A 200 -21.62 22.88 -5.42
CA ASP A 200 -20.97 24.18 -5.57
C ASP A 200 -19.49 24.10 -5.98
N ASN A 201 -18.98 22.90 -6.27
CA ASN A 201 -17.61 22.70 -6.75
C ASN A 201 -17.38 23.38 -8.11
N GLN A 202 -16.81 24.58 -8.06
CA GLN A 202 -16.49 25.39 -9.24
C GLN A 202 -15.49 24.70 -10.17
N TRP A 203 -14.47 24.04 -9.61
CA TRP A 203 -13.46 23.33 -10.38
C TRP A 203 -14.09 22.22 -11.23
N ALA A 204 -14.99 21.43 -10.65
CA ALA A 204 -15.66 20.36 -11.38
C ALA A 204 -16.56 20.89 -12.51
N ARG A 205 -17.27 22.01 -12.29
CA ARG A 205 -18.08 22.68 -13.32
C ARG A 205 -17.22 23.22 -14.46
N GLU A 206 -16.10 23.86 -14.16
CA GLU A 206 -15.19 24.42 -15.16
C GLU A 206 -14.50 23.32 -15.97
N MET A 207 -13.96 22.30 -15.30
CA MET A 207 -13.31 21.17 -15.94
C MET A 207 -14.27 20.42 -16.88
N LYS A 208 -15.54 20.27 -16.48
CA LYS A 208 -16.58 19.66 -17.31
C LYS A 208 -16.85 20.46 -18.59
N LYS A 209 -16.85 21.80 -18.51
CA LYS A 209 -16.98 22.67 -19.70
C LYS A 209 -15.78 22.51 -20.64
N ASP A 210 -14.58 22.40 -20.10
CA ASP A 210 -13.36 22.25 -20.90
C ASP A 210 -13.26 20.87 -21.57
N ILE A 211 -13.69 19.80 -20.88
CA ILE A 211 -13.81 18.47 -21.48
C ILE A 211 -14.91 18.45 -22.54
N HIS A 212 -16.04 19.12 -22.31
CA HIS A 212 -17.13 19.19 -23.29
C HIS A 212 -16.73 19.87 -24.60
N LYS A 213 -15.77 20.82 -24.57
CA LYS A 213 -15.17 21.40 -25.79
C LYS A 213 -14.32 20.42 -26.59
N LYS A 214 -13.69 19.44 -25.92
CA LYS A 214 -12.80 18.43 -26.53
C LYS A 214 -13.51 17.12 -26.87
N TYR A 215 -14.63 16.86 -26.19
CA TYR A 215 -15.42 15.64 -26.28
C TYR A 215 -16.90 16.02 -26.32
N GLN A 216 -17.52 15.96 -27.50
CA GLN A 216 -18.96 16.09 -27.65
C GLN A 216 -19.61 14.71 -27.43
N PRO A 217 -20.26 14.45 -26.28
CA PRO A 217 -21.09 13.26 -26.18
C PRO A 217 -22.25 13.41 -27.17
N ASN A 218 -22.41 12.44 -28.08
CA ASN A 218 -23.55 12.37 -28.99
C ASN A 218 -24.86 12.66 -28.22
N GLN A 219 -25.63 13.65 -28.70
CA GLN A 219 -26.89 14.13 -28.10
C GLN A 219 -28.04 13.10 -28.04
N ASN A 220 -27.78 11.81 -28.23
CA ASN A 220 -28.83 10.77 -28.31
C ASN A 220 -29.22 10.14 -26.97
N ASN A 221 -28.84 10.70 -25.83
CA ASN A 221 -29.31 10.24 -24.51
C ASN A 221 -29.89 11.40 -23.66
N HIS A 222 -30.47 12.41 -24.30
CA HIS A 222 -31.28 13.41 -23.59
C HIS A 222 -32.59 12.84 -23.01
N ASP A 223 -32.92 11.59 -23.30
CA ASP A 223 -34.11 10.89 -22.77
C ASP A 223 -33.82 9.92 -21.60
N ALA A 224 -32.66 10.00 -20.97
CA ALA A 224 -32.49 9.44 -19.62
C ALA A 224 -33.05 10.44 -18.59
N ALA A 225 -34.38 10.58 -18.65
CA ALA A 225 -35.23 11.36 -17.78
C ALA A 225 -34.79 11.28 -16.31
N HIS A 226 -34.72 12.45 -15.68
CA HIS A 226 -34.89 12.69 -14.24
C HIS A 226 -34.79 11.46 -13.34
N GLU A 227 -33.59 10.87 -13.25
CA GLU A 227 -33.32 9.88 -12.21
C GLU A 227 -33.31 10.66 -10.89
N LYS A 228 -34.28 10.36 -10.01
CA LYS A 228 -34.46 11.04 -8.72
C LYS A 228 -33.11 11.17 -8.01
N PRO A 229 -32.79 12.28 -7.31
CA PRO A 229 -31.50 12.48 -6.66
C PRO A 229 -31.09 11.33 -5.73
N ALA A 230 -32.07 10.62 -5.16
CA ALA A 230 -31.85 9.37 -4.43
C ALA A 230 -31.20 8.25 -5.28
N GLY A 231 -31.61 8.06 -6.54
CA GLY A 231 -31.06 7.05 -7.44
C GLY A 231 -29.62 7.36 -7.88
N LYS A 232 -29.28 8.64 -8.10
CA LYS A 232 -27.91 9.07 -8.37
C LYS A 232 -27.00 8.92 -7.15
N LYS A 233 -27.48 9.34 -5.96
CA LYS A 233 -26.79 9.14 -4.68
C LYS A 233 -26.55 7.65 -4.41
N VAL A 234 -27.49 6.77 -4.76
CA VAL A 234 -27.33 5.30 -4.65
C VAL A 234 -26.33 4.75 -5.68
N LYS A 235 -26.31 5.22 -6.93
CA LYS A 235 -25.27 4.84 -7.92
C LYS A 235 -23.88 5.29 -7.49
N LEU A 236 -23.78 6.49 -6.92
CA LEU A 236 -22.52 7.04 -6.42
C LEU A 236 -22.07 6.35 -5.14
N LEU A 237 -22.99 6.09 -4.20
CA LEU A 237 -22.75 5.24 -3.03
C LEU A 237 -22.38 3.81 -3.46
N ASN A 238 -22.92 3.29 -4.57
CA ASN A 238 -22.52 2.00 -5.13
C ASN A 238 -21.16 2.04 -5.85
N LEU A 239 -20.79 3.16 -6.46
CA LEU A 239 -19.48 3.36 -7.06
C LEU A 239 -18.42 3.51 -5.97
N LEU A 240 -18.71 4.36 -4.97
CA LEU A 240 -17.90 4.58 -3.78
C LEU A 240 -17.89 3.37 -2.87
N SER A 241 -18.96 2.55 -2.80
CA SER A 241 -18.98 1.26 -2.10
C SER A 241 -18.35 0.15 -2.92
N LYS A 242 -18.22 0.24 -4.25
CA LYS A 242 -17.33 -0.65 -5.02
C LYS A 242 -15.86 -0.30 -4.81
N VAL A 243 -15.56 0.99 -4.67
CA VAL A 243 -14.24 1.50 -4.28
C VAL A 243 -13.95 1.16 -2.81
N HIS A 244 -14.93 1.31 -1.91
CA HIS A 244 -14.83 0.98 -0.50
C HIS A 244 -15.01 -0.51 -0.21
N SER A 245 -15.73 -1.34 -0.96
CA SER A 245 -15.79 -2.80 -0.74
C SER A 245 -14.55 -3.52 -1.28
N ARG A 246 -13.75 -2.83 -2.10
CA ARG A 246 -12.33 -3.13 -2.30
C ARG A 246 -11.46 -2.73 -1.09
N ALA A 247 -11.88 -1.75 -0.29
CA ALA A 247 -11.19 -1.32 0.93
C ALA A 247 -11.72 -1.93 2.26
N ALA A 248 -12.97 -2.43 2.30
CA ALA A 248 -13.73 -2.74 3.52
C ALA A 248 -14.05 -4.23 3.66
N ARG A 249 -13.75 -5.06 2.65
CA ARG A 249 -13.62 -6.52 2.88
C ARG A 249 -12.42 -6.89 3.77
N TYR A 250 -11.64 -5.91 4.20
CA TYR A 250 -10.54 -6.05 5.17
C TYR A 250 -10.92 -5.75 6.62
N HIS A 251 -12.17 -5.39 6.91
CA HIS A 251 -12.59 -5.08 8.30
C HIS A 251 -13.49 -6.12 8.97
N SER A 252 -13.74 -7.27 8.34
CA SER A 252 -14.58 -8.32 8.92
C SER A 252 -13.91 -9.68 8.93
N PHE A 253 -12.79 -9.83 9.65
CA PHE A 253 -12.51 -11.05 10.41
C PHE A 253 -11.67 -10.65 11.61
N ARG A 254 -12.35 -10.58 12.75
CA ARG A 254 -11.79 -10.48 14.09
C ARG A 254 -11.28 -11.85 14.51
#